data_AF-A0A1B1E850-F1
#
_entry.id   AF-A0A1B1E850-F1
#
_cell.length_a   1.000
_cell.length_b   1.000
_cell.length_c   1.000
_cell.angle_alpha   90.00
_cell.angle_beta   90.00
_cell.angle_gamma   90.00
#
_symmetry.space_group_name_H-M   'P 1'
#
loop_
_entity.id
_entity.type
_entity.pdbx_description
1 polymer ?
#
loop_
_entity_poly.entity_id
_entity_poly.type
_entity_poly.pdbx_seq_one_letter_code
_entity_poly.pdbx_strand_id
1 'polypeptide(L)'
;MWDRSIQFYKTQLHDQIVVWVDEILRGMNSNDNEDEAREGCEHVNSETGKMTDADMEVCTFILKNLLKIWKISTTGKGRKEVDIEMEEYIHCTIVNSWLHEYMNVNCAPWDIMTSAYDAMKYLCKLLNPEGECKNCVYKQLEPMAILTKISMLQHIRNAISKNREIMELINNKFPKKQCPKPPPPKPKNALSSATHPPAGKVAAAEKSVTIPPKTVTTTDLFVKVLKKWIEEEGLHGQGGYVIFIVFV
;
A
#
# COMPACT_ATOMS: atom_id res chain seq x y z
N MET A 1 -34.79 -18.31 3.09
CA MET A 1 -34.27 -18.26 4.48
C MET A 1 -32.77 -18.01 4.51
N TRP A 2 -31.97 -18.66 3.64
CA TRP A 2 -30.53 -18.42 3.39
C TRP A 2 -30.10 -16.96 3.18
N ASP A 3 -30.95 -16.17 2.52
CA ASP A 3 -30.66 -14.77 2.17
C ASP A 3 -30.50 -13.86 3.40
N ARG A 4 -31.22 -14.15 4.50
CA ARG A 4 -31.19 -13.29 5.71
C ARG A 4 -29.91 -13.43 6.53
N SER A 5 -29.42 -14.64 6.76
CA SER A 5 -28.19 -14.87 7.54
C SER A 5 -26.98 -14.29 6.82
N ILE A 6 -26.93 -14.50 5.50
CA ILE A 6 -25.94 -13.92 4.61
C ILE A 6 -25.94 -12.38 4.75
N GLN A 7 -27.11 -11.72 4.69
CA GLN A 7 -27.22 -10.26 4.80
C GLN A 7 -26.76 -9.71 6.15
N PHE A 8 -26.95 -10.44 7.25
CA PHE A 8 -26.57 -10.03 8.61
C PHE A 8 -25.04 -9.98 8.83
N TYR A 9 -24.32 -11.04 8.44
CA TYR A 9 -22.85 -11.05 8.57
C TYR A 9 -22.18 -10.00 7.67
N LYS A 10 -22.80 -9.70 6.53
CA LYS A 10 -22.34 -8.66 5.60
C LYS A 10 -22.43 -7.26 6.21
N THR A 11 -23.49 -6.96 6.97
CA THR A 11 -23.57 -5.70 7.71
C THR A 11 -22.51 -5.64 8.79
N GLN A 12 -22.24 -6.74 9.51
CA GLN A 12 -21.19 -6.76 10.54
C GLN A 12 -19.79 -6.50 9.96
N LEU A 13 -19.40 -7.16 8.87
CA LEU A 13 -18.09 -6.92 8.25
C LEU A 13 -17.96 -5.49 7.73
N HIS A 14 -18.99 -4.98 7.07
CA HIS A 14 -18.99 -3.60 6.61
C HIS A 14 -18.79 -2.63 7.78
N ASP A 15 -19.55 -2.82 8.87
CA ASP A 15 -19.50 -1.96 10.04
C ASP A 15 -18.12 -2.06 10.74
N GLN A 16 -17.53 -3.25 10.81
CA GLN A 16 -16.16 -3.44 11.32
C GLN A 16 -15.12 -2.73 10.44
N ILE A 17 -15.23 -2.83 9.11
CA ILE A 17 -14.30 -2.12 8.22
C ILE A 17 -14.47 -0.61 8.38
N VAL A 18 -15.69 -0.10 8.53
CA VAL A 18 -15.92 1.33 8.81
C VAL A 18 -15.23 1.75 10.11
N VAL A 19 -15.37 0.97 11.17
CA VAL A 19 -14.68 1.21 12.44
C VAL A 19 -13.16 1.21 12.25
N TRP A 20 -12.58 0.21 11.57
CA TRP A 20 -11.15 0.18 11.29
C TRP A 20 -10.70 1.38 10.46
N VAL A 21 -11.45 1.77 9.43
CA VAL A 21 -11.13 2.94 8.60
C VAL A 21 -11.06 4.19 9.48
N ASP A 22 -12.06 4.43 10.32
CA ASP A 22 -12.11 5.59 11.21
C ASP A 22 -10.97 5.57 12.24
N GLU A 23 -10.70 4.41 12.84
CA GLU A 23 -9.62 4.23 13.83
C GLU A 23 -8.24 4.44 13.21
N ILE A 24 -8.00 3.84 12.05
CA ILE A 24 -6.74 3.97 11.32
C ILE A 24 -6.54 5.43 10.93
N LEU A 25 -7.52 6.09 10.31
CA LEU A 25 -7.40 7.50 9.92
C LEU A 25 -7.15 8.42 11.12
N ARG A 26 -7.82 8.20 12.25
CA ARG A 26 -7.53 8.93 13.49
C ARG A 26 -6.10 8.66 13.97
N GLY A 27 -5.61 7.43 13.83
CA GLY A 27 -4.26 7.04 14.18
C GLY A 27 -3.18 7.56 13.23
N MET A 28 -3.48 7.88 11.97
CA MET A 28 -2.46 8.26 10.99
C MET A 28 -1.67 9.52 11.39
N ASN A 29 -2.29 10.43 12.15
CA ASN A 29 -1.66 11.68 12.59
C ASN A 29 -1.07 11.61 14.00
N SER A 30 -1.19 10.49 14.71
CA SER A 30 -0.58 10.38 16.04
C SER A 30 0.94 10.52 15.95
N ASN A 31 1.56 10.93 17.05
CA ASN A 31 3.02 10.97 17.19
C ASN A 31 3.62 9.60 17.54
N ASP A 32 2.80 8.54 17.60
CA ASP A 32 3.29 7.17 17.79
C ASP A 32 4.26 6.79 16.67
N ASN A 33 5.45 6.34 17.08
CA ASN A 33 6.57 5.97 16.21
C ASN A 33 7.17 7.13 15.39
N GLU A 34 6.90 8.39 15.76
CA GLU A 34 7.42 9.54 15.01
C GLU A 34 8.95 9.60 15.05
N ASP A 35 9.56 9.39 16.21
CA ASP A 35 11.02 9.42 16.37
C ASP A 35 11.67 8.27 15.59
N GLU A 36 11.18 7.04 15.72
CA GLU A 36 11.72 5.89 14.98
C GLU A 36 11.52 6.03 13.46
N ALA A 37 10.40 6.59 13.03
CA ALA A 37 10.15 6.87 11.62
C ALA A 37 11.05 7.99 11.10
N ARG A 38 11.28 9.02 11.88
CA ARG A 38 12.18 10.11 11.50
C ARG A 38 13.62 9.61 11.39
N GLU A 39 14.10 8.87 12.38
CA GLU A 39 15.44 8.26 12.35
C GLU A 39 15.61 7.33 11.14
N GLY A 40 14.61 6.49 10.85
CA GLY A 40 14.63 5.62 9.68
C GLY A 40 14.72 6.39 8.36
N CYS A 41 13.98 7.49 8.23
CA CYS A 41 14.04 8.36 7.06
C CYS A 41 15.37 9.13 6.96
N GLU A 42 15.91 9.60 8.08
CA GLU A 42 17.23 10.26 8.15
C GLU A 42 18.36 9.31 7.75
N HIS A 43 18.29 8.04 8.16
CA HIS A 43 19.25 7.01 7.77
C HIS A 43 19.32 6.87 6.24
N VAL A 44 18.18 6.65 5.57
CA VAL A 44 18.12 6.51 4.10
C VAL A 44 18.44 7.84 3.38
N ASN A 45 18.09 8.98 3.98
CA ASN A 45 18.46 10.27 3.43
C ASN A 45 19.97 10.51 3.50
N SER A 46 20.68 10.02 4.51
CA SER A 46 22.14 10.16 4.59
C SER A 46 22.87 9.44 3.45
N GLU A 47 22.29 8.36 2.93
CA GLU A 47 22.82 7.60 1.78
C GLU A 47 22.56 8.31 0.44
N THR A 48 21.46 9.07 0.35
CA THR A 48 20.98 9.66 -0.91
C THR A 48 21.25 11.16 -1.03
N GLY A 49 21.28 11.88 0.09
CA GLY A 49 21.57 13.31 0.25
C GLY A 49 20.53 14.26 -0.35
N LYS A 50 19.24 13.88 -0.39
CA LYS A 50 18.25 14.49 -1.31
C LYS A 50 16.99 15.09 -0.69
N MET A 51 16.63 14.75 0.54
CA MET A 51 15.38 15.22 1.14
C MET A 51 15.51 16.62 1.75
N THR A 52 14.54 17.47 1.44
CA THR A 52 14.26 18.69 2.20
C THR A 52 13.56 18.37 3.53
N ASP A 53 13.46 19.33 4.45
CA ASP A 53 12.65 19.17 5.68
C ASP A 53 11.20 18.79 5.37
N ALA A 54 10.68 19.33 4.27
CA ALA A 54 9.35 19.02 3.78
C ALA A 54 9.23 17.56 3.33
N ASP A 55 10.22 17.05 2.61
CA ASP A 55 10.27 15.64 2.18
C ASP A 55 10.43 14.71 3.38
N MET A 56 11.21 15.14 4.38
CA MET A 56 11.43 14.39 5.61
C MET A 56 10.13 14.18 6.40
N GLU A 57 9.30 15.21 6.53
CA GLU A 57 8.00 15.10 7.20
C GLU A 57 7.07 14.10 6.48
N VAL A 58 7.06 14.11 5.14
CA VAL A 58 6.25 13.16 4.35
C VAL A 58 6.82 11.74 4.47
N CYS A 59 8.14 11.57 4.39
CA CYS A 59 8.79 10.28 4.60
C CYS A 59 8.42 9.72 5.98
N THR A 60 8.55 10.55 7.02
CA THR A 60 8.23 10.20 8.42
C THR A 60 6.76 9.80 8.54
N PHE A 61 5.85 10.56 7.91
CA PHE A 61 4.43 10.23 7.88
C PHE A 61 4.14 8.87 7.22
N ILE A 62 4.78 8.57 6.08
CA ILE A 62 4.62 7.28 5.41
C ILE A 62 5.17 6.16 6.29
N LEU A 63 6.41 6.32 6.78
CA LEU A 63 7.11 5.29 7.54
C LEU A 63 6.43 4.97 8.87
N LYS A 64 5.93 5.96 9.61
CA LYS A 64 5.21 5.70 10.88
C LYS A 64 3.95 4.87 10.66
N ASN A 65 3.24 5.08 9.56
CA ASN A 65 2.07 4.27 9.21
C ASN A 65 2.46 2.86 8.77
N LEU A 66 3.56 2.69 8.04
CA LEU A 66 4.11 1.35 7.73
C LEU A 66 4.52 0.59 8.99
N LEU A 67 5.13 1.28 9.97
CA LEU A 67 5.47 0.70 11.28
C LEU A 67 4.23 0.27 12.05
N LYS A 68 3.12 1.03 11.98
CA LYS A 68 1.85 0.62 12.59
C LYS A 68 1.30 -0.66 11.99
N ILE A 69 1.33 -0.81 10.67
CA ILE A 69 0.94 -2.06 9.98
C ILE A 69 1.78 -3.22 10.49
N TRP A 70 3.10 -3.03 10.58
CA TRP A 70 4.00 -4.06 11.12
C TRP A 70 3.68 -4.41 12.59
N LYS A 71 3.33 -3.41 13.42
CA LYS A 71 2.93 -3.63 14.82
C LYS A 71 1.62 -4.41 14.96
N ILE A 72 0.65 -4.20 14.07
CA ILE A 72 -0.60 -5.00 14.04
C ILE A 72 -0.24 -6.50 13.93
N SER A 73 0.69 -6.84 13.04
CA SER A 73 1.12 -8.22 12.80
C SER A 73 1.82 -8.87 14.00
N THR A 74 2.55 -8.09 14.78
CA THR A 74 3.43 -8.61 15.86
C THR A 74 2.79 -8.56 17.24
N THR A 75 1.83 -7.66 17.46
CA THR A 75 1.24 -7.40 18.79
C THR A 75 -0.16 -7.98 18.98
N GLY A 76 -0.77 -8.56 17.93
CA GLY A 76 -2.14 -9.09 17.93
C GLY A 76 -2.42 -10.34 18.80
N LYS A 77 -1.70 -10.54 19.91
CA LYS A 77 -1.94 -11.67 20.83
C LYS A 77 -3.40 -11.68 21.31
N GLY A 78 -4.10 -12.80 21.09
CA GLY A 78 -5.49 -13.00 21.51
C GLY A 78 -6.54 -12.54 20.50
N ARG A 79 -6.13 -11.94 19.38
CA ARG A 79 -7.03 -11.64 18.25
C ARG A 79 -7.06 -12.80 17.27
N LYS A 80 -8.16 -12.93 16.52
CA LYS A 80 -8.25 -13.91 15.43
C LYS A 80 -7.30 -13.50 14.31
N GLU A 81 -6.60 -14.47 13.73
CA GLU A 81 -5.62 -14.23 12.65
C GLU A 81 -6.29 -13.51 11.47
N VAL A 82 -7.53 -13.86 11.16
CA VAL A 82 -8.27 -13.26 10.04
C VAL A 82 -8.64 -11.79 10.26
N ASP A 83 -8.88 -11.39 11.51
CA ASP A 83 -9.14 -9.98 11.84
C ASP A 83 -7.84 -9.16 11.72
N ILE A 84 -6.70 -9.74 12.10
CA ILE A 84 -5.38 -9.12 11.93
C ILE A 84 -5.06 -8.94 10.44
N GLU A 85 -5.22 -10.00 9.63
CA GLU A 85 -4.99 -9.95 8.18
C GLU A 85 -5.90 -8.93 7.48
N MET A 86 -7.16 -8.85 7.88
CA MET A 86 -8.11 -7.89 7.31
C MET A 86 -7.77 -6.45 7.72
N GLU A 87 -7.46 -6.20 8.99
CA GLU A 87 -7.05 -4.87 9.45
C GLU A 87 -5.76 -4.40 8.76
N GLU A 88 -4.74 -5.27 8.66
CA GLU A 88 -3.51 -4.97 7.92
C GLU A 88 -3.79 -4.61 6.46
N TYR A 89 -4.68 -5.36 5.82
CA TYR A 89 -5.08 -5.12 4.44
C TYR A 89 -5.79 -3.76 4.27
N ILE A 90 -6.73 -3.44 5.16
CA ILE A 90 -7.44 -2.15 5.15
C ILE A 90 -6.47 -0.99 5.42
N HIS A 91 -5.59 -1.13 6.42
CA HIS A 91 -4.58 -0.13 6.73
C HIS A 91 -3.64 0.11 5.55
N CYS A 92 -3.12 -0.96 4.94
CA CYS A 92 -2.29 -0.84 3.74
C CYS A 92 -3.04 -0.15 2.58
N THR A 93 -4.34 -0.43 2.43
CA THR A 93 -5.18 0.21 1.41
C THR A 93 -5.38 1.70 1.68
N ILE A 94 -5.55 2.10 2.94
CA ILE A 94 -5.66 3.51 3.35
C ILE A 94 -4.35 4.24 3.03
N VAL A 95 -3.19 3.69 3.42
CA VAL A 95 -1.88 4.27 3.13
C VAL A 95 -1.67 4.41 1.62
N ASN A 96 -1.94 3.35 0.84
CA ASN A 96 -1.81 3.40 -0.62
C ASN A 96 -2.80 4.38 -1.27
N SER A 97 -4.00 4.54 -0.71
CA SER A 97 -4.98 5.54 -1.15
C SER A 97 -4.50 6.95 -0.88
N TRP A 98 -3.95 7.22 0.30
CA TRP A 98 -3.35 8.50 0.63
C TRP A 98 -2.16 8.82 -0.28
N LEU A 99 -1.27 7.84 -0.50
CA LEU A 99 -0.12 7.97 -1.41
C LEU A 99 -0.57 8.31 -2.83
N HIS A 100 -1.63 7.67 -3.31
CA HIS A 100 -2.23 7.97 -4.60
C HIS A 100 -2.64 9.44 -4.72
N GLU A 101 -3.35 9.97 -3.73
CA GLU A 101 -3.73 11.39 -3.69
C GLU A 101 -2.52 12.32 -3.58
N TYR A 102 -1.53 11.95 -2.77
CA TYR A 102 -0.27 12.69 -2.64
C TYR A 102 0.46 12.81 -3.98
N MET A 103 0.62 11.70 -4.72
CA MET A 103 1.22 11.72 -6.05
C MET A 103 0.39 12.50 -7.08
N ASN A 104 -0.92 12.55 -6.87
CA ASN A 104 -1.82 13.27 -7.76
C ASN A 104 -1.72 14.79 -7.63
N VAL A 105 -1.04 15.34 -6.62
CA VAL A 105 -0.91 16.80 -6.46
C VAL A 105 0.52 17.30 -6.25
N ASN A 106 1.48 16.42 -5.92
CA ASN A 106 2.87 16.76 -5.67
C ASN A 106 3.80 16.46 -6.85
N CYS A 107 4.95 17.13 -6.89
CA CYS A 107 6.04 16.90 -7.85
C CYS A 107 7.05 15.91 -7.26
N ALA A 108 7.63 15.05 -8.10
CA ALA A 108 8.60 14.01 -7.69
C ALA A 108 8.22 13.19 -6.43
N PRO A 109 6.94 12.80 -6.24
CA PRO A 109 6.50 12.10 -5.03
C PRO A 109 7.15 10.71 -4.88
N TRP A 110 7.64 10.14 -5.99
CA TRP A 110 8.20 8.80 -6.05
C TRP A 110 9.48 8.62 -5.25
N ASP A 111 10.35 9.64 -5.23
CA ASP A 111 11.63 9.55 -4.52
C ASP A 111 11.38 9.46 -3.00
N ILE A 112 10.50 10.31 -2.47
CA ILE A 112 10.11 10.34 -1.06
C ILE A 112 9.46 9.00 -0.65
N MET A 113 8.56 8.49 -1.49
CA MET A 113 7.92 7.20 -1.27
C MET A 113 8.94 6.07 -1.24
N THR A 114 9.84 6.02 -2.22
CA THR A 114 10.87 4.98 -2.31
C THR A 114 11.72 4.97 -1.06
N SER A 115 12.17 6.14 -0.60
CA SER A 115 12.95 6.24 0.63
C SER A 115 12.19 5.80 1.88
N ALA A 116 10.89 6.12 2.01
CA ALA A 116 10.10 5.64 3.14
C ALA A 116 9.96 4.10 3.14
N TYR A 117 9.75 3.47 1.98
CA TYR A 117 9.71 2.01 1.88
C TYR A 117 11.08 1.36 2.11
N ASP A 118 12.17 1.99 1.68
CA ASP A 118 13.52 1.50 1.94
C ASP A 118 13.89 1.64 3.42
N ALA A 119 13.46 2.72 4.07
CA ALA A 119 13.60 2.89 5.51
C ALA A 119 12.80 1.82 6.28
N MET A 120 11.59 1.46 5.81
CA MET A 120 10.84 0.34 6.39
C MET A 120 11.58 -0.99 6.25
N LYS A 121 12.19 -1.27 5.09
CA LYS A 121 13.02 -2.48 4.90
C LYS A 121 14.21 -2.50 5.84
N TYR A 122 14.86 -1.35 6.05
CA TYR A 122 15.95 -1.20 7.02
C TYR A 122 15.46 -1.51 8.44
N LEU A 123 14.40 -0.85 8.91
CA LEU A 123 13.86 -1.04 10.26
C LEU A 123 13.38 -2.47 10.48
N CYS A 124 12.76 -3.11 9.49
CA CYS A 124 12.43 -4.52 9.57
C CYS A 124 13.62 -5.43 9.84
N LYS A 125 14.73 -5.24 9.11
CA LYS A 125 15.95 -6.06 9.32
C LYS A 125 16.52 -5.83 10.71
N LEU A 126 16.38 -4.62 11.24
CA LEU A 126 16.82 -4.28 12.59
C LEU A 126 15.93 -4.91 13.67
N LEU A 127 14.61 -4.82 13.51
CA LEU A 127 13.63 -5.28 14.49
C LEU A 127 13.36 -6.79 14.44
N ASN A 128 13.59 -7.42 13.28
CA ASN A 128 13.36 -8.83 13.05
C ASN A 128 14.45 -9.44 12.14
N PRO A 129 15.69 -9.62 12.63
CA PRO A 129 16.84 -10.02 11.80
C PRO A 129 16.68 -11.36 11.07
N GLU A 130 15.91 -12.28 11.66
CA GLU A 130 15.74 -13.64 11.15
C GLU A 130 14.40 -13.88 10.45
N GLY A 131 13.46 -12.92 10.55
CA GLY A 131 12.09 -13.12 10.09
C GLY A 131 11.74 -12.38 8.80
N GLU A 132 10.66 -12.83 8.17
CA GLU A 132 10.10 -12.14 7.00
C GLU A 132 9.47 -10.81 7.39
N CYS A 133 9.88 -9.78 6.68
CA CYS A 133 9.34 -8.44 6.79
C CYS A 133 8.04 -8.37 5.95
N LYS A 134 6.91 -8.66 6.58
CA LYS A 134 5.58 -8.52 5.95
C LYS A 134 5.27 -7.04 5.77
N ASN A 135 5.44 -6.55 4.54
CA ASN A 135 5.29 -5.14 4.24
C ASN A 135 4.03 -4.88 3.46
N CYS A 136 3.31 -3.83 3.88
CA CYS A 136 2.53 -3.08 2.92
C CYS A 136 3.49 -2.57 1.83
N VAL A 137 3.21 -2.88 0.58
CA VAL A 137 3.94 -2.37 -0.58
C VAL A 137 3.01 -1.46 -1.34
N TYR A 138 3.52 -0.34 -1.85
CA TYR A 138 2.76 0.50 -2.74
C TYR A 138 2.37 -0.27 -4.01
N LYS A 139 1.07 -0.32 -4.32
CA LYS A 139 0.52 -0.98 -5.49
C LYS A 139 -0.62 -0.13 -6.06
N GLN A 140 -0.96 -0.40 -7.32
CA GLN A 140 -2.19 0.15 -7.88
C GLN A 140 -3.39 -0.32 -7.04
N LEU A 141 -4.26 0.63 -6.68
CA LEU A 141 -5.47 0.36 -5.93
C LEU A 141 -6.47 -0.34 -6.85
N GLU A 142 -6.85 -1.56 -6.49
CA GLU A 142 -7.86 -2.32 -7.21
C GLU A 142 -9.24 -2.08 -6.55
N PRO A 143 -10.33 -2.14 -7.33
CA PRO A 143 -11.67 -2.00 -6.78
C PRO A 143 -11.94 -3.04 -5.69
N MET A 144 -12.42 -2.59 -4.54
CA MET A 144 -12.84 -3.45 -3.43
C MET A 144 -14.33 -3.28 -3.26
N ALA A 145 -15.09 -4.34 -3.47
CA ALA A 145 -16.54 -4.31 -3.34
C ALA A 145 -17.03 -5.38 -2.38
N ILE A 146 -17.84 -4.96 -1.39
CA ILE A 146 -18.68 -5.88 -0.64
C ILE A 146 -19.99 -6.02 -1.42
N LEU A 147 -20.31 -7.25 -1.84
CA LEU A 147 -21.54 -7.61 -2.58
C LEU A 147 -21.69 -6.97 -3.96
N THR A 148 -20.57 -6.67 -4.62
CA THR A 148 -20.55 -5.94 -5.90
C THR A 148 -21.25 -4.57 -5.89
N LYS A 149 -21.67 -4.08 -4.72
CA LYS A 149 -22.48 -2.86 -4.55
C LYS A 149 -21.81 -1.80 -3.69
N ILE A 150 -21.14 -2.20 -2.61
CA ILE A 150 -20.53 -1.25 -1.66
C ILE A 150 -19.04 -1.16 -2.00
N SER A 151 -18.65 -0.07 -2.64
CA SER A 151 -17.24 0.21 -2.96
C SER A 151 -16.51 0.67 -1.70
N MET A 152 -15.77 -0.25 -1.07
CA MET A 152 -14.98 0.05 0.12
C MET A 152 -13.82 0.98 -0.21
N LEU A 153 -13.24 0.87 -1.41
CA LEU A 153 -12.23 1.81 -1.87
C LEU A 153 -12.79 3.24 -1.98
N GLN A 154 -14.02 3.39 -2.48
CA GLN A 154 -14.67 4.71 -2.53
C GLN A 154 -14.95 5.23 -1.13
N HIS A 155 -15.37 4.37 -0.20
CA HIS A 155 -15.57 4.75 1.20
C HIS A 155 -14.26 5.25 1.83
N ILE A 156 -13.16 4.51 1.68
CA ILE A 156 -11.82 4.90 2.16
C ILE A 156 -11.40 6.25 1.58
N ARG A 157 -11.50 6.44 0.26
CA ARG A 157 -11.16 7.72 -0.38
C ARG A 157 -12.02 8.88 0.11
N ASN A 158 -13.31 8.65 0.28
CA ASN A 158 -14.23 9.65 0.84
C ASN A 158 -13.87 10.00 2.30
N ALA A 159 -13.44 9.02 3.09
CA ALA A 159 -13.02 9.24 4.48
C ALA A 159 -11.70 10.03 4.54
N ILE A 160 -10.69 9.65 3.74
CA ILE A 160 -9.42 10.38 3.61
C ILE A 160 -9.66 11.83 3.20
N SER A 161 -10.40 12.05 2.11
CA SER A 161 -10.65 13.41 1.58
C SER A 161 -11.40 14.34 2.55
N LYS A 162 -12.17 13.78 3.49
CA LYS A 162 -12.87 14.54 4.54
C LYS A 162 -12.00 14.79 5.77
N ASN A 163 -10.92 14.03 5.95
CA ASN A 163 -10.00 14.22 7.07
C ASN A 163 -9.05 15.38 6.76
N ARG A 164 -9.36 16.55 7.33
CA ARG A 164 -8.64 17.80 7.07
C ARG A 164 -7.14 17.70 7.40
N GLU A 165 -6.78 17.13 8.54
CA GLU A 165 -5.39 17.03 8.98
C GLU A 165 -4.55 16.16 8.02
N ILE A 166 -5.08 15.00 7.60
CA ILE A 166 -4.44 14.13 6.62
C ILE A 166 -4.30 14.82 5.26
N MET A 167 -5.33 15.57 4.85
CA MET A 167 -5.33 16.31 3.58
C MET A 167 -4.44 17.56 3.60
N GLU A 168 -4.19 18.15 4.76
CA GLU A 168 -3.26 19.27 4.90
C GLU A 168 -1.83 18.85 4.50
N LEU A 169 -1.38 17.64 4.87
CA LEU A 169 -0.09 17.10 4.40
C LEU A 169 -0.02 16.91 2.88
N ILE A 170 -1.16 16.62 2.24
CA ILE A 170 -1.26 16.50 0.78
C ILE A 170 -1.21 17.87 0.10
N ASN A 171 -1.94 18.84 0.65
CA ASN A 171 -2.19 20.14 0.00
C ASN A 171 -1.13 21.21 0.31
N ASN A 172 -0.43 21.10 1.44
CA ASN A 172 0.51 22.13 1.88
C ASN A 172 1.86 22.08 1.16
N LYS A 173 2.10 21.09 0.30
CA LYS A 173 3.38 20.93 -0.40
C LYS A 173 3.18 20.94 -1.91
N PHE A 174 3.90 21.86 -2.54
CA PHE A 174 4.08 22.06 -3.99
C PHE A 174 2.87 21.74 -4.88
N PRO A 175 1.90 22.66 -5.04
CA PRO A 175 0.84 22.47 -6.00
C PRO A 175 1.44 22.20 -7.39
N LYS A 176 1.02 21.10 -8.02
CA LYS A 176 1.42 20.61 -9.36
C LYS A 176 1.64 21.66 -10.45
N LYS A 177 1.02 22.83 -10.33
CA LYS A 177 1.24 24.00 -11.18
C LYS A 177 2.72 24.44 -11.25
N GLN A 178 3.55 24.04 -10.30
CA GLN A 178 4.97 24.38 -10.22
C GLN A 178 5.91 23.22 -10.57
N CYS A 179 5.40 22.05 -10.97
CA CYS A 179 6.29 20.96 -11.35
C CYS A 179 7.16 21.40 -12.54
N PRO A 180 8.49 21.18 -12.48
CA PRO A 180 9.35 21.42 -13.62
C PRO A 180 8.75 20.69 -14.82
N LYS A 181 8.45 21.43 -15.90
CA LYS A 181 8.03 20.79 -17.14
C LYS A 181 9.14 19.80 -17.51
N PRO A 182 8.79 18.53 -17.83
CA PRO A 182 9.78 17.61 -18.35
C PRO A 182 10.54 18.33 -19.47
N PRO A 183 11.88 18.26 -19.52
CA PRO A 183 12.61 18.86 -20.62
C PRO A 183 11.97 18.36 -21.92
N PRO A 184 11.78 19.24 -22.92
CA PRO A 184 11.15 18.84 -24.16
C PRO A 184 11.86 17.59 -24.69
N PRO A 185 11.12 16.58 -25.15
CA PRO A 185 11.74 15.35 -25.63
C PRO A 185 12.81 15.73 -26.64
N LYS A 186 14.06 15.33 -26.38
CA LYS A 186 15.17 15.62 -27.30
C LYS A 186 14.71 15.22 -28.71
N PRO A 187 14.77 16.13 -29.69
CA PRO A 187 14.32 15.81 -31.04
C PRO A 187 15.06 14.54 -31.49
N LYS A 188 14.32 13.54 -31.97
CA LYS A 188 14.86 12.26 -32.47
C LYS A 188 15.59 12.41 -33.81
N ASN A 189 16.23 13.57 -34.05
CA ASN A 189 17.04 13.88 -35.21
C ASN A 189 18.47 14.05 -34.68
N ALA A 190 19.48 13.27 -35.06
CA ALA A 190 19.70 12.64 -36.34
C ALA A 190 20.00 11.15 -36.18
N LEU A 191 19.45 10.38 -37.10
CA LEU A 191 20.03 9.14 -37.59
C LEU A 191 21.50 9.43 -37.92
N SER A 192 22.40 9.23 -36.95
CA SER A 192 23.82 9.16 -37.22
C SER A 192 24.00 7.92 -38.07
N SER A 193 24.20 8.11 -39.38
CA SER A 193 24.67 7.08 -40.29
C SER A 193 25.95 6.48 -39.73
N ALA A 194 25.81 5.42 -38.93
CA ALA A 194 26.92 4.63 -38.45
C ALA A 194 27.28 3.65 -39.58
N THR A 195 28.36 4.00 -40.26
CA THR A 195 29.20 3.08 -41.03
C THR A 195 29.36 1.76 -40.28
N HIS A 196 29.04 0.66 -40.97
CA HIS A 196 29.23 -0.71 -40.49
C HIS A 196 30.66 -0.95 -39.97
N PRO A 197 30.85 -1.48 -38.75
CA PRO A 197 32.08 -2.17 -38.40
C PRO A 197 32.11 -3.57 -39.05
N PRO A 198 33.27 -4.06 -39.52
CA PRO A 198 33.41 -5.40 -40.05
C PRO A 198 33.26 -6.46 -38.95
N ALA A 199 32.64 -7.58 -39.34
CA ALA A 199 32.29 -8.72 -38.53
C ALA A 199 33.49 -9.32 -37.76
N GLY A 200 33.34 -9.47 -36.44
CA GLY A 200 34.33 -10.10 -35.58
C GLY A 200 33.69 -10.85 -34.40
N LYS A 201 33.64 -12.17 -34.54
CA LYS A 201 33.58 -13.24 -33.53
C LYS A 201 32.44 -13.24 -32.50
N VAL A 202 31.59 -14.24 -32.69
CA VAL A 202 30.50 -14.73 -31.84
C VAL A 202 31.06 -15.22 -30.50
N ALA A 203 30.68 -14.58 -29.40
CA ALA A 203 30.74 -15.13 -28.06
C ALA A 203 29.33 -15.59 -27.65
N ALA A 204 29.26 -16.78 -27.06
CA ALA A 204 28.02 -17.45 -26.67
C ALA A 204 27.24 -16.61 -25.66
N ALA A 205 26.04 -16.18 -26.06
CA ALA A 205 25.07 -15.55 -25.17
C ALA A 205 24.37 -16.64 -24.34
N GLU A 206 24.64 -16.65 -23.04
CA GLU A 206 23.81 -17.35 -22.07
C GLU A 206 22.40 -16.75 -22.09
N LYS A 207 21.44 -17.58 -22.49
CA LYS A 207 20.01 -17.25 -22.42
C LYS A 207 19.59 -17.23 -20.95
N SER A 208 19.59 -16.05 -20.35
CA SER A 208 18.81 -15.75 -19.15
C SER A 208 17.33 -16.00 -19.47
N VAL A 209 16.80 -17.14 -19.02
CA VAL A 209 15.37 -17.43 -19.05
C VAL A 209 14.70 -16.52 -18.04
N THR A 210 14.19 -15.39 -18.53
CA THR A 210 13.36 -14.48 -17.74
C THR A 210 11.99 -15.13 -17.59
N ILE A 211 11.77 -15.86 -16.50
CA ILE A 211 10.42 -16.30 -16.10
C ILE A 211 9.69 -15.03 -15.64
N PRO A 212 8.61 -14.59 -16.31
CA PRO A 212 7.86 -13.44 -15.85
C PRO A 212 7.28 -13.74 -14.46
N PRO A 213 7.50 -12.89 -13.45
CA PRO A 213 6.94 -13.10 -12.13
C PRO A 213 5.42 -13.14 -12.24
N LYS A 214 4.80 -14.22 -11.76
CA LYS A 214 3.34 -14.34 -11.67
C LYS A 214 2.83 -13.18 -10.80
N THR A 215 2.21 -12.20 -11.45
CA THR A 215 1.62 -11.05 -10.77
C THR A 215 0.34 -11.53 -10.11
N VAL A 216 0.40 -11.86 -8.82
CA VAL A 216 -0.81 -12.09 -8.02
C VAL A 216 -1.54 -10.75 -7.93
N THR A 217 -2.79 -10.70 -8.38
CA THR A 217 -3.57 -9.45 -8.36
C THR A 217 -4.02 -9.14 -6.94
N THR A 218 -4.20 -7.85 -6.61
CA THR A 218 -4.58 -7.43 -5.25
C THR A 218 -6.03 -7.81 -4.94
N THR A 219 -6.88 -7.93 -5.96
CA THR A 219 -8.25 -8.43 -5.90
C THR A 219 -8.26 -9.86 -5.40
N ASP A 220 -7.30 -10.70 -5.83
CA ASP A 220 -7.16 -12.07 -5.31
C ASP A 220 -6.88 -12.08 -3.81
N LEU A 221 -6.11 -11.12 -3.31
CA LEU A 221 -5.77 -11.03 -1.89
C LEU A 221 -6.98 -10.59 -1.05
N PHE A 222 -7.69 -9.54 -1.45
CA PHE A 222 -8.91 -9.11 -0.72
C PHE A 222 -9.96 -10.20 -0.72
N VAL A 223 -10.23 -10.80 -1.88
CA VAL A 223 -11.21 -11.89 -2.01
C VAL A 223 -10.79 -13.09 -1.16
N LYS A 224 -9.49 -13.41 -1.08
CA LYS A 224 -8.98 -14.49 -0.24
C LYS A 224 -9.17 -14.20 1.25
N VAL A 225 -8.78 -13.02 1.73
CA VAL A 225 -8.93 -12.62 3.14
C VAL A 225 -10.42 -12.52 3.51
N LEU A 226 -11.25 -11.97 2.61
CA LEU A 226 -12.70 -11.89 2.77
C LEU A 226 -13.34 -13.29 2.87
N LYS A 227 -12.94 -14.23 2.01
CA LYS A 227 -13.41 -15.62 2.09
C LYS A 227 -13.03 -16.26 3.42
N LYS A 228 -11.76 -16.15 3.82
CA LYS A 228 -11.26 -16.65 5.11
C LYS A 228 -12.07 -16.06 6.27
N TRP A 229 -12.35 -14.76 6.24
CA TRP A 229 -13.11 -14.06 7.29
C TRP A 229 -14.53 -14.59 7.39
N ILE A 230 -15.21 -14.77 6.25
CA ILE A 230 -16.57 -15.30 6.20
C ILE A 230 -16.61 -16.76 6.69
N GLU A 231 -15.59 -17.56 6.39
CA GLU A 231 -15.48 -18.94 6.85
C GLU A 231 -15.26 -19.03 8.37
N GLU A 232 -14.41 -18.18 8.94
CA GLU A 232 -14.07 -18.18 10.37
C GLU A 232 -15.16 -17.53 11.25
N GLU A 233 -15.76 -16.42 10.81
CA GLU A 233 -16.80 -15.72 11.56
C GLU A 233 -18.22 -16.28 11.29
N GLY A 234 -18.46 -16.83 10.10
CA GLY A 234 -19.82 -17.12 9.62
C GLY A 234 -20.35 -18.52 9.91
N LEU A 235 -19.54 -19.50 10.36
CA LEU A 235 -19.90 -20.93 10.28
C LEU A 235 -19.84 -21.75 11.58
N HIS A 236 -19.71 -21.14 12.76
CA HIS A 236 -19.79 -21.90 14.03
C HIS A 236 -21.11 -21.74 14.80
N GLY A 237 -22.06 -20.97 14.27
CA GLY A 237 -23.43 -20.88 14.79
C GLY A 237 -24.37 -21.93 14.19
N GLN A 238 -24.36 -23.16 14.73
CA GLN A 238 -25.44 -24.16 14.66
C GLN A 238 -26.04 -24.49 13.28
N GLY A 239 -25.45 -25.48 12.58
CA GLY A 239 -26.09 -26.18 11.45
C GLY A 239 -25.24 -26.13 10.18
N GLY A 240 -24.51 -27.21 9.91
CA GLY A 240 -23.44 -27.31 8.90
C GLY A 240 -23.87 -27.10 7.45
N TYR A 241 -24.09 -25.86 7.04
CA TYR A 241 -24.27 -25.49 5.64
C TYR A 241 -23.14 -24.57 5.19
N VAL A 242 -22.30 -25.10 4.30
CA VAL A 242 -21.23 -24.36 3.64
C VAL A 242 -21.86 -23.41 2.62
N ILE A 243 -21.70 -22.10 2.83
CA ILE A 243 -22.18 -21.08 1.89
C ILE A 243 -21.12 -20.89 0.79
N PHE A 244 -21.47 -21.28 -0.44
CA PHE A 244 -20.64 -20.97 -1.61
C PHE A 244 -20.90 -19.52 -2.05
N ILE A 245 -19.94 -18.62 -1.81
CA ILE A 245 -19.97 -17.29 -2.40
C ILE A 245 -19.33 -17.37 -3.79
N VAL A 246 -20.16 -17.21 -4.81
CA VAL A 246 -19.70 -17.06 -6.19
C VAL A 246 -19.28 -15.60 -6.40
N PHE A 247 -17.99 -15.38 -6.63
CA PHE A 247 -17.47 -14.10 -7.10
C PHE A 247 -17.53 -14.14 -8.63
N VAL A 248 -18.23 -13.18 -9.23
CA VAL A 248 -18.36 -13.01 -10.70
C VAL A 248 -17.39 -11.93 -11.14
#